data_AF-A0A949I1Y3-F1
#
_entry.id   AF-A0A949I1Y3-F1
#
_cell.length_a   1.000
_cell.length_b   1.000
_cell.length_c   1.000
_cell.angle_alpha   90.00
_cell.angle_beta   90.00
_cell.angle_gamma   90.00
#
_symmetry.space_group_name_H-M   'P 1'
#
loop_
_entity.id
_entity.type
_entity.pdbx_description
1 polymer ?
#
loop_
_entity_poly.entity_id
_entity_poly.type
_entity_poly.pdbx_seq_one_letter_code
_entity_poly.pdbx_strand_id
1 'polypeptide(L)'
;MPRKPPVVFPQEQSTLSQLGERLRLARKRRKLSNAVVAQRAGISRSSLYKVEAGDPGATLGTYLRVLAVLGLDGDINALAADDRVGRKLQDLALDGPAGAPRRGRAKPQAPTVPDEPESAL
;
A
#
# COMPACT_ATOMS: atom_id res chain seq x y z
N MET A 1 25.11 3.57 21.65
CA MET A 1 24.96 2.11 21.87
C MET A 1 24.60 1.45 20.55
N PRO A 2 25.25 0.33 20.14
CA PRO A 2 24.85 -0.39 18.94
C PRO A 2 23.44 -0.96 19.15
N ARG A 3 22.48 -0.55 18.31
CA ARG A 3 21.14 -1.16 18.30
C ARG A 3 21.26 -2.56 17.71
N LYS A 4 20.66 -3.55 18.37
CA LYS A 4 20.52 -4.90 17.82
C LYS A 4 19.64 -4.79 16.57
N PRO A 5 20.10 -5.29 15.40
CA PRO A 5 19.27 -5.28 14.20
C PRO A 5 18.02 -6.13 14.43
N PRO A 6 16.88 -5.77 13.83
CA PRO A 6 15.67 -6.57 13.93
C PRO A 6 15.91 -7.96 13.35
N VAL A 7 15.30 -8.96 13.96
CA VAL A 7 15.31 -10.33 13.45
C VAL A 7 14.36 -10.37 12.27
N VAL A 8 14.87 -10.76 11.10
CA VAL A 8 14.11 -10.93 9.85
C VAL A 8 14.20 -12.38 9.39
N PHE A 9 13.15 -12.86 8.75
CA PHE A 9 13.14 -14.21 8.19
C PHE A 9 14.00 -14.29 6.91
N PRO A 10 14.46 -15.49 6.52
CA PRO A 10 15.34 -15.64 5.36
C PRO A 10 14.78 -15.06 4.04
N GLN A 11 13.47 -15.16 3.83
CA GLN A 11 12.80 -14.60 2.64
C GLN A 11 12.80 -13.07 2.63
N GLU A 12 12.59 -12.44 3.80
CA GLU A 12 12.63 -11.00 3.98
C GLU A 12 14.06 -10.47 3.80
N GLN A 13 15.05 -11.19 4.33
CA GLN A 13 16.46 -10.88 4.12
C GLN A 13 16.83 -10.96 2.64
N SER A 14 16.36 -11.98 1.91
CA SER A 14 16.58 -12.08 0.46
C SER A 14 15.99 -10.88 -0.28
N THR A 15 14.78 -10.47 0.09
CA THR A 15 14.11 -9.29 -0.48
C THR A 15 14.90 -8.00 -0.22
N LEU A 16 15.40 -7.82 1.01
CA LEU A 16 16.25 -6.68 1.37
C LEU A 16 17.58 -6.69 0.60
N SER A 17 18.23 -7.84 0.48
CA SER A 17 19.48 -7.99 -0.28
C SER A 17 19.27 -7.66 -1.76
N GLN A 18 18.15 -8.07 -2.35
CA GLN A 18 17.79 -7.73 -3.73
C GLN A 18 17.52 -6.23 -3.89
N LEU A 19 16.91 -5.57 -2.90
CA LEU A 19 16.79 -4.11 -2.89
C LEU A 19 18.18 -3.45 -2.84
N GLY A 20 19.04 -3.88 -1.92
CA GLY A 20 20.41 -3.38 -1.78
C GLY A 20 21.23 -3.51 -3.06
N GLU A 21 21.17 -4.66 -3.73
CA GLU A 21 21.88 -4.87 -5.00
C GLU A 21 21.33 -3.99 -6.12
N ARG A 22 20.00 -3.77 -6.20
CA ARG A 22 19.42 -2.81 -7.15
C ARG A 22 19.95 -1.39 -6.92
N LEU A 23 20.06 -0.95 -5.67
CA LEU A 23 20.65 0.35 -5.33
C LEU A 23 22.12 0.44 -5.71
N ARG A 24 22.90 -0.62 -5.44
CA ARG A 24 24.30 -0.72 -5.80
C ARG A 24 24.51 -0.64 -7.31
N LEU A 25 23.70 -1.36 -8.08
CA LEU A 25 23.72 -1.31 -9.54
C LEU A 25 23.32 0.09 -10.05
N ALA A 26 22.27 0.69 -9.49
CA ALA A 26 21.84 2.04 -9.83
C ALA A 26 22.95 3.07 -9.60
N ARG A 27 23.70 2.95 -8.49
CA ARG A 27 24.88 3.79 -8.22
C ARG A 27 26.00 3.56 -9.22
N LYS A 28 26.36 2.30 -9.50
CA LYS A 28 27.42 1.94 -10.46
C LYS A 28 27.11 2.44 -11.88
N ARG A 29 25.86 2.30 -12.34
CA ARG A 29 25.39 2.81 -13.64
C ARG A 29 25.57 4.32 -13.77
N ARG A 30 25.43 5.06 -12.67
CA ARG A 30 25.65 6.52 -12.59
C ARG A 30 27.12 6.90 -12.35
N LYS A 31 28.03 5.92 -12.30
CA LYS A 31 29.47 6.10 -12.04
C LYS A 31 29.77 6.86 -10.73
N LEU A 32 28.91 6.73 -9.73
CA LEU A 32 29.08 7.40 -8.45
C LEU A 32 29.88 6.51 -7.48
N SER A 33 30.89 7.10 -6.83
CA SER A 33 31.63 6.40 -5.78
C SER A 33 30.81 6.29 -4.49
N ASN A 34 31.15 5.30 -3.66
CA ASN A 34 30.54 5.17 -2.33
C ASN A 34 30.73 6.44 -1.48
N ALA A 35 31.90 7.07 -1.58
CA ALA A 35 32.19 8.29 -0.84
C ALA A 35 31.25 9.44 -1.24
N VAL A 36 31.03 9.63 -2.54
CA VAL A 36 30.17 10.70 -3.07
C VAL A 36 28.72 10.48 -2.64
N VAL A 37 28.19 9.26 -2.79
CA VAL A 37 26.80 8.98 -2.39
C VAL A 37 26.61 9.12 -0.88
N ALA A 38 27.52 8.58 -0.08
CA ALA A 38 27.45 8.68 1.37
C ALA A 38 27.47 10.15 1.83
N GLN A 39 28.35 10.97 1.25
CA GLN A 39 28.42 12.41 1.54
C GLN A 39 27.12 13.13 1.16
N ARG A 40 26.60 12.91 -0.06
CA ARG A 40 25.36 13.54 -0.53
C ARG A 40 24.13 13.10 0.28
N ALA A 41 24.11 11.86 0.75
CA ALA A 41 23.04 11.32 1.58
C ALA A 41 23.19 11.73 3.07
N GLY A 42 24.30 12.38 3.46
CA GLY A 42 24.56 12.75 4.85
C GLY A 42 24.71 11.55 5.78
N ILE A 43 25.35 10.47 5.30
CA ILE A 43 25.56 9.21 6.05
C ILE A 43 27.02 8.76 5.97
N SER A 44 27.41 7.83 6.85
CA SER A 44 28.74 7.23 6.78
C SER A 44 28.87 6.27 5.58
N ARG A 45 30.09 6.04 5.10
CA ARG A 45 30.38 5.01 4.07
C ARG A 45 29.94 3.61 4.53
N SER A 46 30.08 3.32 5.83
CA SER A 46 29.61 2.07 6.42
C SER A 46 28.10 1.93 6.40
N SER A 47 27.36 3.03 6.57
CA SER A 47 25.90 3.04 6.46
C SER A 47 25.43 2.82 5.02
N LEU A 48 26.12 3.41 4.04
CA LEU A 48 25.86 3.11 2.63
C LEU A 48 26.15 1.63 2.30
N TYR A 49 27.24 1.06 2.82
CA TYR A 49 27.54 -0.36 2.62
C TYR A 49 26.43 -1.26 3.17
N LYS A 50 25.91 -0.96 4.38
CA LYS A 50 24.78 -1.67 4.98
C LYS A 50 23.52 -1.59 4.11
N VAL A 51 23.21 -0.42 3.57
CA VAL A 51 22.08 -0.23 2.63
C VAL A 51 22.26 -1.08 1.37
N GLU A 52 23.44 -1.04 0.75
CA GLU A 52 23.72 -1.85 -0.45
C GLU A 52 23.76 -3.36 -0.17
N ALA A 53 24.04 -3.76 1.06
CA ALA A 53 24.01 -5.15 1.49
C ALA A 53 22.60 -5.64 1.88
N GLY A 54 21.60 -4.75 1.96
CA GLY A 54 20.26 -5.10 2.44
C GLY A 54 20.21 -5.37 3.95
N ASP A 55 21.01 -4.66 4.74
CA ASP A 55 21.04 -4.78 6.20
C ASP A 55 19.67 -4.37 6.80
N PRO A 56 19.00 -5.25 7.58
CA PRO A 56 17.70 -4.97 8.16
C PRO A 56 17.74 -3.92 9.29
N GLY A 57 18.93 -3.61 9.82
CA GLY A 57 19.16 -2.53 10.78
C GLY A 57 19.35 -1.16 10.12
N ALA A 58 19.49 -1.07 8.79
CA ALA A 58 19.46 0.21 8.10
C ALA A 58 18.03 0.79 8.14
N THR A 59 17.90 2.04 8.56
CA THR A 59 16.59 2.67 8.70
C THR A 59 15.98 2.96 7.34
N LEU A 60 14.63 2.93 7.22
CA LEU A 60 13.94 3.31 6.00
C LEU A 60 14.33 4.73 5.52
N GLY A 61 14.53 5.67 6.46
CA GLY A 61 15.03 7.01 6.13
C GLY A 61 16.44 7.01 5.51
N THR A 62 17.30 6.05 5.86
CA THR A 62 18.62 5.88 5.21
C THR A 62 18.45 5.39 3.78
N TYR A 63 17.60 4.39 3.55
CA TYR A 63 17.27 3.92 2.19
C TYR A 63 16.70 5.06 1.34
N LEU A 64 15.77 5.86 1.89
CA LEU A 64 15.15 6.97 1.18
C LEU A 64 16.16 8.06 0.80
N ARG A 65 17.09 8.41 1.69
CA ARG A 65 18.17 9.38 1.37
C ARG A 65 19.07 8.88 0.24
N VAL A 66 19.39 7.58 0.24
CA VAL A 66 20.19 6.96 -0.84
C VAL A 66 19.41 6.98 -2.15
N LEU A 67 18.13 6.61 -2.14
CA LEU A 67 17.24 6.70 -3.30
C LEU A 67 17.18 8.13 -3.86
N ALA A 68 17.02 9.14 -3.01
CA ALA A 68 16.97 10.54 -3.42
C ALA A 68 18.28 11.00 -4.11
N VAL A 69 19.44 10.61 -3.57
CA VAL A 69 20.73 10.91 -4.22
C VAL A 69 20.88 10.21 -5.58
N LEU A 70 20.24 9.06 -5.75
CA LEU A 70 20.20 8.34 -7.02
C LEU A 70 19.06 8.83 -7.95
N GLY A 71 18.17 9.71 -7.50
CA GLY A 71 16.98 10.15 -8.23
C GLY A 71 15.97 9.02 -8.46
N LEU A 72 15.78 8.17 -7.44
CA LEU A 72 14.86 7.02 -7.42
C LEU A 72 13.87 7.09 -6.25
N ASP A 73 13.83 8.19 -5.51
CA ASP A 73 12.94 8.39 -4.35
C ASP A 73 11.46 8.29 -4.72
N GLY A 74 11.09 8.64 -5.95
CA GLY A 74 9.72 8.49 -6.46
C GLY A 74 9.22 7.05 -6.47
N ASP A 75 10.10 6.04 -6.49
CA ASP A 75 9.73 4.62 -6.46
C ASP A 75 9.00 4.25 -5.16
N ILE A 76 9.19 5.02 -4.08
CA ILE A 76 8.49 4.78 -2.82
C ILE A 76 6.97 4.91 -2.97
N ASN A 77 6.52 5.75 -3.91
CA ASN A 77 5.11 5.97 -4.17
C ASN A 77 4.43 4.76 -4.79
N ALA A 78 5.19 3.83 -5.38
CA ALA A 78 4.65 2.58 -5.92
C ALA A 78 4.48 1.49 -4.84
N LEU A 79 5.17 1.63 -3.70
CA LEU A 79 5.12 0.63 -2.63
C LEU A 79 3.74 0.63 -1.96
N ALA A 80 3.06 -0.52 -2.01
CA ALA A 80 1.70 -0.70 -1.50
C ALA A 80 0.62 0.21 -2.13
N ALA A 81 0.91 0.89 -3.24
CA ALA A 81 -0.08 1.70 -3.95
C ALA A 81 -1.22 0.86 -4.55
N ASP A 82 -0.93 -0.41 -4.88
CA ASP A 82 -1.88 -1.33 -5.47
C ASP A 82 -2.17 -2.55 -4.57
N ASP A 83 -3.00 -2.38 -3.55
CA ASP A 83 -3.48 -3.48 -2.70
C ASP A 83 -4.67 -4.23 -3.33
N ARG A 84 -4.39 -4.97 -4.40
CA ARG A 84 -5.42 -5.73 -5.15
C ARG A 84 -6.18 -6.72 -4.29
N VAL A 85 -5.50 -7.37 -3.35
CA VAL A 85 -6.11 -8.37 -2.47
C VAL A 85 -7.03 -7.68 -1.47
N GLY A 86 -6.55 -6.61 -0.82
CA GLY A 86 -7.37 -5.82 0.10
C GLY A 86 -8.62 -5.25 -0.57
N ARG A 87 -8.50 -4.71 -1.79
CA ARG A 87 -9.66 -4.21 -2.54
C ARG A 87 -10.68 -5.30 -2.85
N LYS A 88 -10.24 -6.48 -3.31
CA LYS A 88 -11.14 -7.62 -3.54
C LYS A 88 -11.84 -8.09 -2.26
N LEU A 89 -11.13 -8.12 -1.14
CA LEU A 89 -11.72 -8.49 0.15
C LEU A 89 -12.79 -7.47 0.59
N GLN A 90 -12.56 -6.18 0.33
CA GLN A 90 -13.54 -5.12 0.56
C GLN A 90 -14.78 -5.29 -0.33
N ASP A 91 -14.59 -5.53 -1.63
CA ASP A 91 -15.70 -5.72 -2.58
C ASP A 91 -16.58 -6.91 -2.16
N LEU A 92 -15.97 -8.05 -1.83
CA LEU A 92 -16.68 -9.24 -1.34
C LEU A 92 -17.45 -8.99 -0.04
N ALA A 93 -16.97 -8.10 0.82
CA ALA A 93 -17.66 -7.74 2.06
C ALA A 93 -18.87 -6.83 1.81
N LEU A 94 -18.86 -6.00 0.75
CA LEU A 94 -19.99 -5.17 0.33
C LEU A 94 -21.11 -6.02 -0.29
N ASP A 95 -20.77 -7.15 -0.92
CA ASP A 95 -21.71 -8.12 -1.52
C ASP A 95 -22.26 -9.16 -0.50
N GLY A 96 -21.93 -9.04 0.79
CA GLY A 96 -22.51 -9.83 1.90
C GLY A 96 -24.01 -9.51 2.16
N PRO A 97 -24.75 -10.31 2.97
CA PRO A 97 -26.20 -10.53 2.83
C PRO A 97 -27.06 -9.35 3.30
N ALA A 98 -27.04 -8.25 2.55
CA ALA A 98 -27.97 -7.13 2.66
C ALA A 98 -28.59 -6.82 1.28
N GLY A 99 -28.90 -7.88 0.54
CA GLY A 99 -29.68 -7.86 -0.70
C GLY A 99 -31.00 -8.62 -0.59
N ALA A 100 -31.56 -8.79 0.61
CA ALA A 100 -32.94 -9.28 0.72
C ALA A 100 -33.85 -8.23 0.06
N PRO A 101 -34.67 -8.59 -0.95
CA PRO A 101 -35.53 -7.62 -1.62
C PRO A 101 -36.43 -7.02 -0.54
N ARG A 102 -36.42 -5.68 -0.43
CA ARG A 102 -37.42 -4.95 0.35
C ARG A 102 -38.76 -5.25 -0.29
N ARG A 103 -39.39 -6.33 0.18
CA ARG A 103 -40.72 -6.80 -0.20
C ARG A 103 -41.64 -5.59 -0.08
N GLY A 104 -42.08 -5.09 -1.23
CA GLY A 104 -42.83 -3.86 -1.34
C GLY A 104 -43.94 -3.83 -0.31
N ARG A 105 -43.96 -2.78 0.51
CA ARG A 105 -45.09 -2.47 1.38
C ARG A 105 -46.28 -2.22 0.44
N ALA A 106 -47.14 -3.22 0.27
CA ALA A 106 -48.42 -3.02 -0.40
C ALA A 106 -49.18 -1.94 0.36
N LYS A 107 -49.56 -0.87 -0.34
CA LYS A 107 -50.38 0.21 0.20
C LYS A 107 -51.78 -0.39 0.47
N PRO A 108 -52.34 -0.29 1.68
CA PRO A 108 -53.72 -0.74 1.90
C PRO A 108 -54.65 0.17 1.09
N GLN A 109 -55.40 -0.42 0.17
CA GLN A 109 -56.44 0.23 -0.62
C GLN A 109 -57.62 0.51 0.31
N ALA A 110 -58.04 1.78 0.39
CA ALA A 110 -59.21 2.17 1.15
C ALA A 110 -60.48 1.56 0.52
N PRO A 111 -61.49 1.15 1.32
CA PRO A 111 -62.73 0.61 0.79
C PRO A 111 -63.49 1.72 0.06
N THR A 112 -63.70 1.52 -1.24
CA THR A 112 -64.67 2.27 -2.04
C THR A 112 -66.08 1.96 -1.53
N VAL A 113 -66.76 2.97 -1.00
CA VAL A 113 -68.19 2.91 -0.66
C VAL A 113 -68.98 2.71 -1.96
N PRO A 114 -69.94 1.78 -2.04
CA PRO A 114 -70.77 1.64 -3.24
C PRO A 114 -71.67 2.87 -3.42
N ASP A 115 -71.76 3.38 -4.65
CA ASP A 115 -72.76 4.38 -5.04
C ASP A 115 -74.17 3.85 -4.75
N GLU A 116 -74.97 4.63 -4.01
CA GLU A 116 -76.40 4.39 -3.90
C GLU A 116 -77.10 4.70 -5.24
N PRO A 117 -78.09 3.91 -5.65
CA PRO A 117 -78.76 4.11 -6.92
C PRO A 117 -79.71 5.30 -6.83
N GLU A 118 -79.45 6.28 -7.69
CA GLU A 118 -80.39 7.33 -8.07
C GLU A 118 -81.69 6.67 -8.58
N SER A 119 -82.78 6.77 -7.82
CA SER A 119 -84.13 6.50 -8.34
C SER A 119 -85.24 7.20 -7.55
N ALA A 120 -85.90 8.12 -8.27
CA ALA A 120 -87.33 8.42 -8.25
C ALA A 120 -87.95 9.13 -7.03
N LEU A 121 -88.12 10.45 -7.11
CA LEU A 121 -89.36 11.15 -7.55
C LEU A 121 -89.23 12.66 -7.33
#